data_AF-A0A0F9KZW3-F1
#
_entry.id   AF-A0A0F9KZW3-F1
#
_cell.length_a   1.000
_cell.length_b   1.000
_cell.length_c   1.000
_cell.angle_alpha   90.00
_cell.angle_beta   90.00
_cell.angle_gamma   90.00
#
_symmetry.space_group_name_H-M   'P 1'
#
loop_
_entity.id
_entity.type
_entity.pdbx_description
1 polymer ?
#
loop_
_entity_poly.entity_id
_entity_poly.type
_entity_poly.pdbx_seq_one_letter_code
_entity_poly.pdbx_strand_id
1 'polypeptide(L)'
;MFFFRKKIKGVVLVTIGSFFLFASIISIYLTYNLVYRGISIPAGVEDFELSPFHYFSAWVQQYGGSAIIGILLGLALIFYGNRYFLITKEFDDSAIT
;
A
#
# COMPACT_ATOMS: atom_id res chain seq x y z
N MET A 1 -22.84 -17.01 -17.96
CA MET A 1 -22.63 -15.55 -17.73
C MET A 1 -22.31 -15.19 -16.27
N PHE A 2 -22.87 -15.87 -15.26
CA PHE A 2 -22.67 -15.56 -13.84
C PHE A 2 -21.22 -15.78 -13.33
N PHE A 3 -20.54 -16.83 -13.78
CA PHE A 3 -19.16 -17.16 -13.37
C PHE A 3 -18.11 -16.20 -13.95
N PHE A 4 -18.26 -15.79 -15.21
CA PHE A 4 -17.39 -14.79 -15.86
C PHE A 4 -17.39 -13.45 -15.09
N ARG A 5 -18.55 -13.04 -14.58
CA ARG A 5 -18.67 -11.85 -13.71
C ARG A 5 -17.90 -12.00 -12.39
N LYS A 6 -17.81 -13.20 -11.80
CA LYS A 6 -17.06 -13.41 -10.55
C LYS A 6 -15.55 -13.38 -10.77
N LYS A 7 -15.07 -13.94 -11.88
CA LYS A 7 -13.65 -13.89 -12.29
C LYS A 7 -13.19 -12.45 -12.53
N ILE A 8 -14.00 -11.65 -13.23
CA ILE A 8 -13.72 -10.23 -13.47
C ILE A 8 -13.67 -9.44 -12.14
N LYS A 9 -14.59 -9.71 -11.20
CA LYS A 9 -14.57 -9.04 -9.88
C LYS A 9 -13.27 -9.31 -9.11
N GLY A 10 -12.78 -10.55 -9.13
CA GLY A 10 -11.50 -10.91 -8.49
C GLY A 10 -10.32 -10.13 -9.09
N VAL A 11 -10.23 -10.07 -10.41
CA VAL A 11 -9.18 -9.31 -11.13
C VAL A 11 -9.25 -7.81 -10.83
N VAL A 12 -10.45 -7.24 -10.78
CA VAL A 12 -10.65 -5.82 -10.43
C VAL A 12 -10.19 -5.53 -9.00
N LEU A 13 -10.50 -6.40 -8.04
CA LEU A 13 -10.08 -6.26 -6.64
C LEU A 13 -8.56 -6.32 -6.48
N VAL A 14 -7.90 -7.26 -7.17
CA VAL A 14 -6.44 -7.35 -7.20
C VAL A 14 -5.83 -6.08 -7.78
N THR A 15 -6.37 -5.57 -8.89
CA THR A 15 -5.87 -4.35 -9.55
C THR A 15 -5.99 -3.12 -8.63
N ILE A 16 -7.14 -2.95 -7.98
CA ILE A 16 -7.35 -1.85 -7.02
C ILE A 16 -6.39 -2.01 -5.84
N GLY A 17 -6.25 -3.21 -5.29
CA GLY A 17 -5.33 -3.45 -4.17
C GLY A 17 -3.87 -3.15 -4.54
N SER A 18 -3.42 -3.54 -5.73
CA SER A 18 -2.09 -3.20 -6.25
C SER A 18 -1.89 -1.69 -6.42
N PHE A 19 -2.92 -0.97 -6.87
CA PHE A 19 -2.89 0.49 -6.94
C PHE A 19 -2.73 1.13 -5.56
N PHE A 20 -3.45 0.65 -4.53
CA PHE A 20 -3.27 1.12 -3.15
C PHE A 20 -1.84 0.90 -2.64
N LEU A 21 -1.25 -0.28 -2.90
CA LEU A 21 0.15 -0.54 -2.53
C LEU A 21 1.12 0.43 -3.23
N PHE A 22 0.94 0.64 -4.52
CA PHE A 22 1.78 1.56 -5.29
C PHE A 22 1.65 3.01 -4.79
N ALA A 23 0.42 3.48 -4.59
CA ALA A 23 0.15 4.81 -4.06
C ALA A 23 0.74 5.00 -2.65
N SER A 24 0.65 3.97 -1.79
CA SER A 24 1.27 3.99 -0.46
C SER A 24 2.79 4.08 -0.53
N ILE A 25 3.46 3.35 -1.43
CA ILE A 25 4.92 3.42 -1.60
C ILE A 25 5.35 4.83 -2.06
N ILE A 26 4.67 5.39 -3.06
CA ILE A 26 4.95 6.75 -3.53
C ILE A 26 4.71 7.77 -2.42
N SER A 27 3.61 7.64 -1.70
CA SER A 27 3.27 8.54 -0.59
C SER A 27 4.33 8.49 0.51
N ILE A 28 4.79 7.30 0.92
CA ILE A 28 5.88 7.13 1.89
C ILE A 28 7.13 7.86 1.41
N TYR A 29 7.54 7.66 0.15
CA TYR A 29 8.72 8.32 -0.42
C TYR A 29 8.59 9.86 -0.40
N LEU A 30 7.46 10.39 -0.87
CA LEU A 30 7.23 11.83 -0.93
C LEU A 30 7.15 12.46 0.46
N THR A 31 6.40 11.86 1.38
CA THR A 31 6.21 12.37 2.74
C THR A 31 7.49 12.25 3.58
N TYR A 32 8.29 11.21 3.38
CA TYR A 32 9.60 11.10 4.03
C TYR A 32 10.57 12.19 3.55
N ASN A 33 10.62 12.45 2.24
CA ASN A 33 11.43 13.54 1.69
C ASN A 33 10.93 14.92 2.14
N LEU A 34 9.63 15.10 2.32
CA LEU A 34 9.05 16.32 2.91
C LEU A 34 9.47 16.52 4.37
N VAL A 35 9.46 15.46 5.19
CA VAL A 35 9.95 15.53 6.59
C VAL A 35 11.45 15.83 6.62
N TYR A 36 12.22 15.19 5.74
CA TYR A 36 13.65 15.43 5.61
C TYR A 36 13.97 16.88 5.23
N ARG A 37 13.23 17.46 4.26
CA ARG A 37 13.42 18.86 3.80
C ARG A 37 12.78 19.90 4.71
N GLY A 38 11.71 19.55 5.41
CA GLY A 38 10.91 20.44 6.23
C GLY A 38 11.45 20.66 7.64
N ILE A 39 12.37 19.80 8.10
CA ILE A 39 13.17 20.08 9.29
C ILE A 39 14.25 21.07 8.88
N SER A 40 13.94 22.36 9.00
CA SER A 40 14.90 23.44 8.86
C SER A 40 15.94 23.33 9.97
N ILE A 41 17.16 22.91 9.61
CA ILE A 41 18.32 23.04 10.50
C ILE A 41 18.57 24.55 10.65
N PRO A 42 18.63 25.08 11.89
CA PRO A 42 18.86 26.51 12.09
C PRO A 42 20.18 26.93 11.43
N ALA A 43 20.12 28.01 10.63
CA ALA A 43 21.30 28.55 9.97
C ALA A 43 22.38 28.89 11.01
N GLY A 44 23.54 28.24 10.90
CA GLY A 44 24.64 28.33 11.88
C GLY A 44 24.96 27.02 12.61
N VAL A 45 24.20 25.94 12.38
CA VAL A 45 24.50 24.60 12.87
C VAL A 45 24.73 23.69 11.67
N GLU A 46 25.86 23.87 10.96
CA GLU A 46 26.16 23.07 9.76
C GLU A 46 26.46 21.59 10.07
N ASP A 47 26.57 21.20 11.34
CA ASP A 47 27.09 19.88 11.75
C ASP A 47 26.18 19.02 12.66
N PHE A 48 24.95 19.44 12.99
CA PHE A 48 23.99 18.53 13.63
C PHE A 48 23.01 17.98 12.59
N GLU A 49 23.50 17.08 11.73
CA GLU A 49 22.61 16.13 11.06
C GLU A 49 21.89 15.35 12.16
N LEU A 50 20.58 15.62 12.32
CA LEU A 50 19.73 14.79 13.14
C LEU A 50 19.91 13.33 12.70
N SER A 51 20.00 12.40 13.63
CA SER A 51 20.18 11.01 13.23
C SER A 51 18.98 10.58 12.35
N PRO A 52 19.18 9.71 11.34
CA PRO A 52 18.10 9.21 10.48
C PRO A 52 16.88 8.68 11.25
N PHE A 53 17.09 8.24 12.49
CA PHE A 53 16.06 7.83 13.44
C PHE A 53 15.08 8.95 13.82
N HIS A 54 15.55 10.19 13.97
CA HIS A 54 14.68 11.34 14.29
C HIS A 54 13.76 11.70 13.12
N TYR A 55 14.27 11.67 11.90
CA TYR A 55 13.47 11.87 10.70
C TYR A 55 12.42 10.77 10.54
N PHE A 56 12.83 9.52 10.78
CA PHE A 56 11.91 8.38 10.76
C PHE A 56 10.83 8.50 11.83
N SER A 57 11.16 8.85 13.07
CA SER A 57 10.18 8.97 14.15
C SER A 57 9.18 10.10 13.91
N ALA A 58 9.64 11.26 13.43
CA ALA A 58 8.78 12.38 13.05
C ALA A 58 7.84 12.02 11.90
N TRP A 59 8.36 11.32 10.89
CA TRP A 59 7.55 10.81 9.78
C TRP A 59 6.49 9.80 10.24
N VAL A 60 6.87 8.85 11.12
CA VAL A 60 5.93 7.84 11.65
C VAL A 60 4.79 8.52 12.41
N GLN A 61 5.08 9.53 13.22
CA GLN A 61 4.05 10.25 13.99
C GLN A 61 3.06 11.01 13.10
N GLN A 62 3.53 11.63 12.02
CA GLN A 62 2.70 12.47 11.15
C GLN A 62 1.98 11.69 10.05
N TYR A 63 2.67 10.76 9.39
CA TYR A 63 2.20 10.11 8.16
C TYR A 63 2.12 8.59 8.27
N GLY A 64 2.84 7.97 9.22
CA GLY A 64 2.97 6.52 9.33
C GLY A 64 1.63 5.79 9.43
N GLY A 65 0.67 6.33 10.19
CA GLY A 65 -0.67 5.73 10.33
C GLY A 65 -1.41 5.62 8.99
N SER A 66 -1.41 6.69 8.19
CA SER A 66 -2.07 6.71 6.89
C SER A 66 -1.41 5.77 5.87
N ALA A 67 -0.07 5.68 5.89
CA ALA A 67 0.69 4.78 5.04
C ALA A 67 0.40 3.31 5.37
N ILE A 68 0.37 2.97 6.66
CA ILE A 68 0.04 1.61 7.15
C ILE A 68 -1.38 1.22 6.73
N ILE A 69 -2.37 2.11 6.90
CA ILE A 69 -3.76 1.84 6.50
C ILE A 69 -3.86 1.56 5.00
N GLY A 70 -3.18 2.36 4.16
CA GLY A 70 -3.17 2.15 2.71
C GLY A 70 -2.57 0.80 2.31
N ILE A 71 -1.47 0.39 2.96
CA ILE A 71 -0.85 -0.92 2.73
C ILE A 71 -1.79 -2.05 3.15
N LEU A 72 -2.39 -1.97 4.33
CA LEU A 72 -3.32 -2.98 4.85
C LEU A 72 -4.55 -3.14 3.95
N LEU A 73 -5.14 -2.03 3.49
CA LEU A 73 -6.26 -2.06 2.55
C LEU A 73 -5.85 -2.68 1.21
N GLY A 74 -4.69 -2.30 0.68
CA GLY A 74 -4.16 -2.88 -0.57
C GLY A 74 -3.97 -4.39 -0.48
N LEU A 75 -3.34 -4.86 0.60
CA LEU A 75 -3.16 -6.30 0.86
C LEU A 75 -4.50 -7.02 1.03
N ALA A 76 -5.43 -6.47 1.82
CA ALA A 76 -6.73 -7.08 2.04
C ALA A 76 -7.51 -7.28 0.73
N LEU A 77 -7.48 -6.28 -0.16
CA LEU A 77 -8.13 -6.35 -1.47
C LEU A 77 -7.49 -7.38 -2.39
N ILE A 78 -6.15 -7.49 -2.39
CA ILE A 78 -5.43 -8.53 -3.15
C ILE A 78 -5.76 -9.92 -2.62
N PHE A 79 -5.71 -10.14 -1.30
CA PHE A 79 -6.07 -11.41 -0.68
C PHE A 79 -7.52 -11.80 -0.98
N TYR A 80 -8.45 -10.86 -0.84
CA TYR A 80 -9.86 -11.08 -1.13
C TYR A 80 -10.08 -11.39 -2.63
N GLY A 81 -9.47 -10.61 -3.53
CA GLY A 81 -9.55 -10.83 -4.97
C GLY A 81 -8.97 -12.17 -5.42
N ASN A 82 -7.81 -12.55 -4.89
CA ASN A 82 -7.17 -13.84 -5.15
C ASN A 82 -8.00 -15.02 -4.63
N ARG A 83 -8.56 -14.90 -3.42
CA ARG A 83 -9.47 -15.92 -2.87
C ARG A 83 -10.70 -16.10 -3.76
N TYR A 84 -11.28 -15.01 -4.25
CA TYR A 84 -12.41 -15.08 -5.18
C TYR A 84 -12.03 -15.79 -6.49
N PHE A 85 -10.85 -15.50 -7.03
CA PHE A 85 -10.36 -16.14 -8.25
C PHE A 85 -10.14 -17.64 -8.07
N LEU A 86 -9.46 -18.05 -6.99
CA LEU A 86 -9.18 -19.46 -6.69
C LEU A 86 -10.46 -20.27 -6.47
N ILE A 87 -11.40 -19.74 -5.68
CA ILE A 87 -12.70 -20.40 -5.47
C ILE A 87 -13.43 -20.55 -6.80
N THR A 88 -13.50 -19.50 -7.62
CA THR A 88 -14.17 -19.61 -8.93
C THR A 88 -13.52 -20.61 -9.87
N LYS A 89 -12.22 -20.88 -9.72
CA LYS A 89 -11.50 -21.86 -10.54
C LYS A 89 -11.87 -23.29 -10.15
N GLU A 90 -11.92 -23.62 -8.85
CA GLU A 90 -12.33 -24.95 -8.37
C GLU A 90 -13.76 -25.32 -8.80
N PHE A 91 -14.67 -24.34 -8.86
CA PHE A 91 -16.03 -24.54 -9.37
C PHE A 91 -16.10 -24.74 -10.89
N ASP A 92 -15.15 -24.19 -11.67
CA ASP A 92 -15.08 -24.37 -13.12
C ASP A 92 -14.55 -25.78 -13.45
N ASP A 93 -13.50 -26.22 -12.74
CA ASP A 93 -12.88 -27.54 -12.96
C ASP A 93 -13.80 -28.70 -12.56
N SER A 94 -14.65 -28.52 -11.54
CA SER A 94 -15.63 -29.52 -11.09
C SER A 94 -16.94 -29.56 -11.90
N ALA A 95 -17.21 -28.54 -12.71
CA ALA A 95 -18.38 -28.52 -13.60
C ALA A 95 -18.10 -29.17 -14.98
N ILE A 96 -16.83 -29.46 -15.27
CA ILE A 96 -16.37 -30.07 -16.54
C ILE A 96 -16.24 -31.60 -16.42
N THR A 97 -16.20 -32.15 -15.20
CA THR A 97 -16.34 -33.58 -14.89
C THR A 97 -17.80 -33.98 -14.73
#